data_AF-A0A956I300-F1
#
_entry.id   AF-A0A956I300-F1
#
_cell.length_a   1.000
_cell.length_b   1.000
_cell.length_c   1.000
_cell.angle_alpha   90.00
_cell.angle_beta   90.00
_cell.angle_gamma   90.00
#
_symmetry.space_group_name_H-M   'P 1'
#
loop_
_entity.id
_entity.type
_entity.pdbx_description
1 polymer ?
#
loop_
_entity_poly.entity_id
_entity_poly.type
_entity_poly.pdbx_seq_one_letter_code
_entity_poly.pdbx_strand_id
1 'polypeptide(L)'
;MSEAWARALETLEEVERTTREALEAIELHRAEDPVDVFFTGFGGSSVDLVARIWIDFRKQRDFAEAQHMQAKTEGPSPPPSDGSTEAEAISTTRTTGRQGSCRGVNLSCVTLQATVEELCAAVDGANWDPVAIDTRMKRMLALCAGASQAELDAALAVVAARVGRSRTEDGDGVAFAAISGGSLVEQGAHPRPLAEALLERLPEVLERARAFADRFRPTAGDPWAGVDPARVITEVDGFPIPHEAFVRELPHDRAGGCSLAYLRQWVLPTTAVFTRDLEMLARAQRDERLARAVSALRRSEAHWLEPLMATQLARPWIALDLEADRAFELEVDQVAANAELNAVVSAAVLARRPRKGRSPPVNPQAAFDLYTRAALPFLVAGEPVPPEHRVSLDGLPTDVPADDDGRRRIVLGPATVHRAWVGSPVFSALRPSARVVRALRKRERDRL
;
A
#
# COMPACT_ATOMS: atom_id res chain seq x y z
N MET A 1 33.96 14.57 14.31
CA MET A 1 33.23 13.32 14.04
C MET A 1 33.53 12.34 15.14
N SER A 2 32.54 11.66 15.71
CA SER A 2 32.76 10.67 16.77
C SER A 2 33.39 9.39 16.21
N GLU A 3 34.20 8.71 17.00
CA GLU A 3 34.82 7.42 16.65
C GLU A 3 33.81 6.36 16.18
N ALA A 4 32.58 6.42 16.69
CA ALA A 4 31.46 5.57 16.26
C ALA A 4 31.05 5.79 14.79
N TRP A 5 31.16 7.01 14.26
CA TRP A 5 30.82 7.33 12.87
C TRP A 5 31.88 6.80 11.90
N ALA A 6 33.16 6.85 12.28
CA ALA A 6 34.25 6.27 11.49
C ALA A 6 34.12 4.75 11.36
N ARG A 7 33.80 4.04 12.46
CA ARG A 7 33.56 2.59 12.41
C ARG A 7 32.33 2.20 11.59
N ALA A 8 31.27 3.01 11.63
CA ALA A 8 30.08 2.76 10.81
C ALA A 8 30.39 2.91 9.31
N LEU A 9 31.19 3.90 8.92
CA LEU A 9 31.68 4.09 7.56
C LEU A 9 32.58 2.94 7.10
N GLU A 10 33.54 2.51 7.91
CA GLU A 10 34.39 1.33 7.62
C GLU A 10 33.54 0.06 7.41
N THR A 11 32.46 -0.10 8.19
CA THR A 11 31.54 -1.25 8.04
C THR A 11 30.76 -1.18 6.72
N LEU A 12 30.36 0.01 6.26
CA LEU A 12 29.64 0.17 5.00
C LEU A 12 30.53 -0.09 3.78
N GLU A 13 31.76 0.41 3.78
CA GLU A 13 32.74 0.13 2.72
C GLU A 13 33.06 -1.37 2.64
N GLU A 14 33.20 -2.04 3.79
CA GLU A 14 33.41 -3.49 3.82
C GLU A 14 32.21 -4.28 3.28
N VAL A 15 30.98 -3.86 3.62
CA VAL A 15 29.75 -4.48 3.11
C VAL A 15 29.60 -4.25 1.61
N GLU A 16 29.87 -3.04 1.11
CA GLU A 16 29.84 -2.73 -0.32
C GLU A 16 30.83 -3.61 -1.09
N ARG A 17 32.08 -3.66 -0.63
CA ARG A 17 33.14 -4.50 -1.22
C ARG A 17 32.76 -5.97 -1.24
N THR A 18 32.30 -6.51 -0.10
CA THR A 18 31.91 -7.93 0.00
C THR A 18 30.72 -8.26 -0.90
N THR A 19 29.75 -7.35 -1.01
CA THR A 19 28.59 -7.50 -1.90
C THR A 19 29.03 -7.50 -3.36
N ARG A 20 29.89 -6.55 -3.74
CA ARG A 20 30.44 -6.44 -5.10
C ARG A 20 31.20 -7.71 -5.50
N GLU A 21 32.13 -8.17 -4.66
CA GLU A 21 32.92 -9.39 -4.90
C GLU A 21 32.00 -10.63 -5.05
N ALA A 22 30.97 -10.75 -4.21
CA ALA A 22 30.03 -11.87 -4.29
C ALA A 22 29.20 -11.86 -5.59
N LEU A 23 28.84 -10.67 -6.08
CA LEU A 23 28.07 -10.49 -7.30
C LEU A 23 28.91 -10.68 -8.57
N GLU A 24 30.16 -10.21 -8.57
CA GLU A 24 31.14 -10.45 -9.64
C GLU A 24 31.51 -11.94 -9.77
N ALA A 25 31.39 -12.71 -8.69
CA ALA A 25 31.65 -14.15 -8.68
C ALA A 25 30.50 -14.99 -9.28
N ILE A 26 29.36 -14.40 -9.63
CA ILE A 26 28.24 -15.12 -10.23
C ILE A 26 28.65 -15.57 -11.65
N GLU A 27 28.59 -16.87 -11.94
CA GLU A 27 29.02 -17.45 -13.24
C GLU A 27 28.31 -16.83 -14.46
N LEU A 28 27.08 -16.36 -14.26
CA LEU A 28 26.26 -15.71 -15.29
C LEU A 28 26.57 -14.22 -15.47
N HIS A 29 27.35 -13.59 -14.58
CA HIS A 29 27.75 -12.18 -14.69
C HIS A 29 28.58 -11.94 -15.95
N ARG A 30 28.31 -10.83 -16.64
CA ARG A 30 29.10 -10.37 -17.78
C ARG A 30 30.29 -9.58 -17.26
N ALA A 31 31.48 -10.18 -17.32
CA ALA A 31 32.70 -9.61 -16.76
C ALA A 31 33.06 -8.21 -17.33
N GLU A 32 32.58 -7.89 -18.53
CA GLU A 32 32.77 -6.58 -19.17
C GLU A 32 31.86 -5.47 -18.61
N ASP A 33 30.77 -5.82 -17.92
CA ASP A 33 29.79 -4.88 -17.39
C ASP A 33 30.00 -4.68 -15.86
N PRO A 34 29.99 -3.45 -15.36
CA PRO A 34 30.26 -3.18 -13.95
C PRO A 34 29.14 -3.72 -13.04
N VAL A 35 29.54 -4.15 -11.84
CA VAL A 35 28.62 -4.34 -10.72
C VAL A 35 28.57 -3.05 -9.94
N ASP A 36 27.38 -2.44 -9.83
CA ASP A 36 27.20 -1.25 -9.01
C ASP A 36 26.49 -1.63 -7.70
N VAL A 37 26.96 -1.12 -6.57
CA VAL A 37 26.32 -1.31 -5.25
C VAL A 37 26.11 0.06 -4.65
N PHE A 38 24.85 0.43 -4.44
CA PHE A 38 24.45 1.73 -3.89
C PHE A 38 23.86 1.55 -2.50
N PHE A 39 24.35 2.32 -1.55
CA PHE A 39 23.65 2.51 -0.28
C PHE A 39 22.42 3.41 -0.51
N THR A 40 21.24 2.89 -0.24
CA THR A 40 19.97 3.62 -0.46
C THR A 40 19.30 4.08 0.83
N GLY A 41 19.76 3.60 1.97
CA GLY A 41 19.29 4.06 3.27
C GLY A 41 19.49 3.02 4.36
N PHE A 42 19.06 3.38 5.56
CA PHE A 42 18.88 2.44 6.64
C PHE A 42 17.41 2.03 6.66
N GLY A 43 17.15 0.76 6.39
CA GLY A 43 15.85 0.15 6.66
C GLY A 43 15.66 0.02 8.18
N GLY A 44 14.44 -0.28 8.60
CA GLY A 44 14.11 -0.41 10.02
C GLY A 44 14.99 -1.41 10.78
N SER A 45 15.62 -2.36 10.07
CA SER A 45 16.41 -3.47 10.61
C SER A 45 17.68 -3.82 9.83
N SER A 46 18.00 -3.06 8.80
CA SER A 46 18.94 -3.42 7.74
C SER A 46 19.62 -2.19 7.18
N VAL A 47 20.78 -2.39 6.58
CA VAL A 47 21.29 -1.47 5.57
C VAL A 47 20.62 -1.86 4.26
N ASP A 48 19.96 -0.90 3.62
CA ASP A 48 19.29 -1.12 2.35
C ASP A 48 20.26 -0.78 1.23
N LEU A 49 20.75 -1.83 0.56
CA LEU A 49 21.61 -1.72 -0.61
C LEU A 49 20.80 -2.04 -1.86
N VAL A 50 21.02 -1.27 -2.92
CA VAL A 50 20.58 -1.61 -4.26
C VAL A 50 21.82 -1.99 -5.06
N ALA A 51 21.87 -3.23 -5.53
CA ALA A 51 22.93 -3.69 -6.41
C ALA A 51 22.39 -3.88 -7.84
N ARG A 52 23.15 -3.43 -8.84
CA ARG A 52 22.87 -3.63 -10.27
C ARG A 52 23.93 -4.55 -10.84
N ILE A 53 23.48 -5.63 -11.48
CA ILE A 53 24.34 -6.60 -12.15
C ILE A 53 23.82 -6.89 -13.55
N TRP A 54 24.74 -7.17 -14.47
CA TRP A 54 24.42 -7.58 -15.82
C TRP A 54 24.75 -9.06 -15.98
N ILE A 55 23.77 -9.85 -16.40
CA ILE A 55 23.94 -11.30 -16.59
C ILE A 55 23.67 -11.70 -18.04
N ASP A 56 24.39 -12.72 -18.50
CA ASP A 56 24.11 -13.36 -19.78
C ASP A 56 22.91 -14.30 -19.62
N PHE A 57 21.71 -13.73 -19.81
CA PHE A 57 20.45 -14.47 -19.69
C PHE A 57 20.36 -15.65 -20.67
N ARG A 58 21.16 -15.68 -21.75
CA ARG A 58 21.17 -16.78 -22.72
C ARG A 58 21.70 -18.07 -22.11
N LYS A 59 22.52 -17.96 -21.06
CA LYS A 59 23.05 -19.10 -20.30
C LYS A 59 22.06 -19.61 -19.24
N GLN A 60 20.93 -18.93 -19.01
CA GLN A 60 19.92 -19.43 -18.08
C GLN A 60 19.12 -20.58 -18.68
N ARG A 61 18.86 -21.59 -17.85
CA ARG A 61 18.06 -22.76 -18.22
C ARG A 61 16.67 -22.38 -18.70
N ASP A 62 16.03 -21.40 -18.07
CA ASP A 62 14.67 -20.98 -18.38
C ASP A 62 14.58 -20.36 -19.78
N PHE A 63 15.62 -19.64 -20.21
CA PHE A 63 15.73 -19.14 -21.58
C PHE A 63 15.87 -20.27 -22.60
N ALA A 64 16.70 -21.29 -22.30
CA ALA A 64 16.84 -22.46 -23.15
C ALA A 64 15.54 -23.31 -23.20
N GLU A 65 14.80 -23.42 -22.10
CA GLU A 65 13.50 -24.08 -22.05
C GLU A 65 12.44 -23.31 -22.84
N ALA A 66 12.43 -21.97 -22.76
CA ALA A 66 11.56 -21.11 -23.56
C ALA A 66 11.86 -21.25 -25.07
N GLN A 67 13.14 -21.21 -25.46
CA GLN A 67 13.53 -21.45 -26.85
C GLN A 67 13.15 -22.85 -27.33
N HIS A 68 13.31 -23.87 -26.49
CA HIS A 68 12.91 -25.25 -26.80
C HIS A 68 11.39 -25.39 -26.99
N MET A 69 10.60 -24.74 -26.13
CA MET A 69 9.14 -24.71 -26.25
C MET A 69 8.69 -23.94 -27.48
N GLN A 70 9.35 -22.84 -27.82
CA GLN A 70 9.08 -22.10 -29.05
C GLN A 70 9.41 -22.93 -30.30
N ALA A 71 10.58 -23.58 -30.33
CA ALA A 71 11.00 -24.45 -31.44
C ALA A 71 10.03 -25.63 -31.65
N LYS A 72 9.44 -26.17 -30.57
CA LYS A 72 8.40 -27.20 -30.64
C LYS A 72 7.07 -26.70 -31.20
N THR A 73 6.76 -25.43 -30.98
CA THR A 73 5.44 -24.86 -31.30
C THR A 73 5.42 -24.24 -32.68
N GLU A 74 6.51 -23.59 -33.11
CA GLU A 74 6.53 -22.73 -34.31
C GLU A 74 7.51 -23.20 -35.40
N GLY A 75 8.34 -24.22 -35.13
CA GLY A 75 9.45 -24.61 -36.01
C GLY A 75 10.68 -23.69 -35.85
N PRO A 76 11.85 -24.07 -36.42
CA PRO A 76 13.09 -23.33 -36.20
C PRO A 76 13.04 -21.95 -36.87
N SER A 77 13.08 -20.89 -36.06
CA SER A 77 13.29 -19.51 -36.52
C SER A 77 14.78 -19.17 -36.61
N PRO A 78 15.19 -18.26 -37.51
CA PRO A 78 16.58 -17.80 -37.58
C PRO A 78 17.02 -17.10 -36.27
N PRO A 79 18.30 -17.19 -35.88
CA PRO A 79 18.78 -16.57 -34.64
C PRO A 79 18.62 -15.05 -34.69
N PRO A 80 18.22 -14.41 -33.56
CA PRO A 80 18.13 -12.97 -33.49
C PRO A 80 19.52 -12.34 -33.63
N SER A 81 19.63 -11.29 -34.44
CA SER A 81 20.84 -10.46 -34.54
C SER A 81 21.12 -9.76 -33.21
N ASP A 82 22.40 -9.70 -32.81
CA ASP A 82 22.88 -9.14 -31.55
C ASP A 82 22.14 -7.86 -31.11
N GLY A 83 21.23 -8.03 -30.15
CA GLY A 83 20.59 -6.95 -29.40
C GLY A 83 20.70 -7.28 -27.92
N SER A 84 21.43 -6.45 -27.18
CA SER A 84 21.44 -6.46 -25.72
C SER A 84 20.11 -5.91 -25.21
N THR A 85 19.32 -6.73 -24.52
CA THR A 85 18.17 -6.26 -23.74
C THR A 85 18.58 -6.16 -22.27
N GLU A 86 18.36 -4.99 -21.69
CA GLU A 86 18.51 -4.70 -20.27
C GLU A 86 17.46 -5.49 -19.47
N ALA A 87 17.92 -6.36 -18.58
CA ALA A 87 17.07 -7.10 -17.67
C ALA A 87 17.28 -6.54 -16.25
N GLU A 88 16.32 -5.74 -15.78
CA GLU A 88 16.31 -5.25 -14.41
C GLU A 88 15.87 -6.37 -13.46
N ALA A 89 16.84 -7.11 -12.92
CA ALA A 89 16.58 -8.11 -11.89
C ALA A 89 16.69 -7.47 -10.49
N ILE A 90 15.57 -7.07 -9.91
CA ILE A 90 15.51 -6.68 -8.49
C ILE A 90 15.58 -7.97 -7.64
N SER A 91 16.80 -8.37 -7.28
CA SER A 91 17.02 -9.46 -6.31
C SER A 91 17.20 -8.87 -4.91
N THR A 92 16.17 -8.96 -4.08
CA THR A 92 16.29 -8.66 -2.64
C THR A 92 16.95 -9.83 -1.95
N THR A 93 18.29 -9.85 -1.93
CA THR A 93 19.04 -10.89 -1.22
C THR A 93 18.94 -10.62 0.28
N ARG A 94 17.98 -11.27 0.96
CA ARG A 94 17.95 -11.36 2.42
C ARG A 94 19.10 -12.28 2.82
N THR A 95 20.21 -11.70 3.28
CA THR A 95 21.25 -12.47 3.95
C THR A 95 20.68 -12.98 5.27
N THR A 96 20.09 -14.18 5.26
CA THR A 96 19.84 -14.92 6.49
C THR A 96 21.19 -15.34 7.03
N GLY A 97 21.80 -14.46 7.82
CA GLY A 97 22.95 -14.82 8.64
C GLY A 97 22.56 -16.08 9.41
N ARG A 98 23.31 -17.15 9.17
CA ARG A 98 23.24 -18.40 9.93
C ARG A 98 23.32 -17.97 11.40
N GLN A 99 22.21 -18.06 12.13
CA GLN A 99 22.14 -17.70 13.54
C GLN A 99 23.20 -18.51 14.26
N GLY A 100 24.33 -17.86 14.57
CA GLY A 100 25.28 -18.38 15.54
C GLY A 100 24.47 -18.62 16.80
N SER A 101 24.49 -19.87 17.28
CA SER A 101 23.91 -20.30 18.54
C SER A 101 24.31 -19.30 19.62
N CYS A 102 23.40 -18.36 19.90
CA CYS A 102 23.53 -17.44 20.99
C CYS A 102 23.36 -18.28 22.24
N ARG A 103 24.48 -18.49 22.95
CA ARG A 103 24.52 -19.16 24.25
C ARG A 103 23.34 -18.66 25.09
N GLY A 104 22.55 -19.62 25.58
CA GLY A 104 21.25 -19.42 26.19
C GLY A 104 21.22 -18.30 27.22
N VAL A 105 20.65 -17.17 26.83
CA VAL A 105 19.93 -16.31 27.77
C VAL A 105 18.69 -17.10 28.16
N ASN A 106 18.45 -17.31 29.45
CA ASN A 106 17.19 -17.87 29.95
C ASN A 106 16.03 -16.97 29.49
N LEU A 107 15.43 -17.29 28.34
CA LEU A 107 14.26 -16.61 27.78
C LEU A 107 12.96 -16.94 28.53
N SER A 108 13.04 -17.67 29.65
CA SER A 108 11.90 -18.30 30.32
C SER A 108 10.93 -17.36 31.06
N CYS A 109 10.98 -16.04 30.85
CA CYS A 109 10.01 -15.13 31.48
C CYS A 109 9.71 -13.82 30.73
N VAL A 110 10.24 -13.58 29.52
CA VAL A 110 9.91 -12.31 28.83
C VAL A 110 8.64 -12.48 28.03
N THR A 111 7.59 -11.78 28.47
CA THR A 111 6.28 -11.75 27.82
C THR A 111 6.30 -10.80 26.62
N LEU A 112 5.39 -11.02 25.68
CA LEU A 112 5.16 -10.11 24.55
C LEU A 112 4.81 -8.70 25.07
N GLN A 113 3.92 -8.61 26.06
CA GLN A 113 3.54 -7.33 26.67
C GLN A 113 4.74 -6.57 27.24
N ALA A 114 5.61 -7.22 28.03
CA ALA A 114 6.80 -6.56 28.59
C ALA A 114 7.74 -6.04 27.49
N THR A 115 7.92 -6.80 26.40
CA THR A 115 8.72 -6.34 25.24
C THR A 115 8.10 -5.11 24.59
N VAL A 116 6.77 -5.05 24.50
CA VAL A 116 6.04 -3.90 23.95
C VAL A 116 6.08 -2.69 24.88
N GLU A 117 6.03 -2.89 26.20
CA GLU A 117 6.24 -1.83 27.19
C GLU A 117 7.64 -1.24 27.07
N GLU A 118 8.67 -2.07 26.94
CA GLU A 118 10.04 -1.63 26.68
C GLU A 118 10.17 -0.86 25.36
N LEU A 119 9.46 -1.30 24.31
CA LEU A 119 9.42 -0.60 23.02
C LEU A 119 8.76 0.78 23.17
N CYS A 120 7.60 0.84 23.83
CA CYS A 120 6.88 2.09 24.07
C CYS A 120 7.69 3.07 24.92
N ALA A 121 8.46 2.58 25.88
CA ALA A 121 9.38 3.39 26.67
C ALA A 121 10.58 3.88 25.85
N ALA A 122 11.09 3.08 24.91
CA ALA A 122 12.20 3.47 24.03
C ALA A 122 11.82 4.59 23.04
N VAL A 123 10.52 4.78 22.80
CA VAL A 123 9.96 5.83 21.94
C VAL A 123 9.34 6.98 22.74
N ASP A 124 9.54 7.03 24.06
CA ASP A 124 9.09 8.14 24.88
C ASP A 124 10.07 9.33 24.77
N GLY A 125 9.52 10.48 24.39
CA GLY A 125 10.26 11.74 24.29
C GLY A 125 11.07 11.90 23.00
N ALA A 126 11.61 13.10 22.83
CA ALA A 126 12.15 13.55 21.55
C ALA A 126 13.48 12.90 21.16
N ASN A 127 14.17 12.19 22.06
CA ASN A 127 15.48 11.59 21.81
C ASN A 127 15.38 10.07 21.98
N TRP A 128 14.77 9.42 21.01
CA TRP A 128 14.64 7.97 20.96
C TRP A 128 15.85 7.32 20.26
N ASP A 129 16.13 6.06 20.59
CA ASP A 129 17.27 5.30 20.03
C ASP A 129 16.79 4.34 18.92
N PRO A 130 17.12 4.60 17.63
CA PRO A 130 16.70 3.75 16.52
C PRO A 130 17.14 2.29 16.67
N VAL A 131 18.35 2.05 17.17
CA VAL A 131 18.89 0.69 17.31
C VAL A 131 18.11 -0.07 18.39
N ALA A 132 17.76 0.63 19.46
CA ALA A 132 17.02 0.05 20.56
C ALA A 132 15.54 -0.18 20.21
N ILE A 133 14.94 0.64 19.34
CA ILE A 133 13.61 0.41 18.77
C ILE A 133 13.62 -0.82 17.87
N ASP A 134 14.52 -0.88 16.89
CA ASP A 134 14.62 -2.01 15.95
C ASP A 134 14.80 -3.34 16.69
N THR A 135 15.73 -3.38 17.64
CA THR A 135 15.99 -4.57 18.46
C THR A 135 14.72 -5.05 19.16
N ARG A 136 13.91 -4.13 19.70
CA ARG A 136 12.67 -4.46 20.41
C ARG A 136 11.53 -4.82 19.46
N MET A 137 11.41 -4.16 18.31
CA MET A 137 10.45 -4.52 17.27
C MET A 137 10.70 -5.93 16.74
N LYS A 138 11.96 -6.28 16.43
CA LYS A 138 12.36 -7.64 16.04
C LYS A 138 11.98 -8.67 17.09
N ARG A 139 12.27 -8.37 18.36
CA ARG A 139 11.92 -9.24 19.49
C ARG A 139 10.41 -9.42 19.62
N MET A 140 9.64 -8.33 19.52
CA MET A 140 8.18 -8.35 19.54
C MET A 140 7.64 -9.26 18.43
N LEU A 141 8.09 -9.07 17.18
CA LEU A 141 7.64 -9.86 16.04
C LEU A 141 7.96 -11.35 16.20
N ALA A 142 9.13 -11.70 16.75
CA ALA A 142 9.48 -13.09 17.04
C ALA A 142 8.57 -13.73 18.08
N LEU A 143 8.12 -12.96 19.09
CA LEU A 143 7.20 -13.43 20.12
C LEU A 143 5.76 -13.56 19.61
N CYS A 144 5.33 -12.72 18.64
CA CYS A 144 3.97 -12.78 18.09
C CYS A 144 3.62 -14.13 17.47
N ALA A 145 4.58 -14.83 16.84
CA ALA A 145 4.34 -16.07 16.11
C ALA A 145 3.79 -17.23 16.98
N GLY A 146 3.99 -17.17 18.31
CA GLY A 146 3.47 -18.16 19.26
C GLY A 146 2.54 -17.57 20.32
N ALA A 147 2.20 -16.28 20.22
CA ALA A 147 1.38 -15.60 21.21
C ALA A 147 -0.10 -16.02 21.07
N SER A 148 -0.77 -16.16 22.20
CA SER A 148 -2.23 -16.29 22.24
C SER A 148 -2.89 -14.96 21.88
N GLN A 149 -4.16 -15.02 21.47
CA GLN A 149 -4.95 -13.82 21.19
C GLN A 149 -4.98 -12.85 22.38
N ALA A 150 -5.11 -13.37 23.61
CA ALA A 150 -5.11 -12.54 24.82
C ALA A 150 -3.78 -11.81 25.04
N GLU A 151 -2.64 -12.43 24.72
CA GLU A 151 -1.32 -11.79 24.80
C GLU A 151 -1.14 -10.72 23.72
N LEU A 152 -1.62 -11.00 22.49
CA LEU A 152 -1.64 -10.03 21.39
C LEU A 152 -2.50 -8.80 21.74
N ASP A 153 -3.69 -9.02 22.30
CA ASP A 153 -4.61 -7.96 22.73
C ASP A 153 -4.03 -7.12 23.87
N ALA A 154 -3.42 -7.75 24.87
CA ALA A 154 -2.76 -7.07 25.99
C ALA A 154 -1.58 -6.20 25.52
N ALA A 155 -0.74 -6.74 24.62
CA ALA A 155 0.34 -6.00 23.99
C ALA A 155 -0.18 -4.82 23.15
N LEU A 156 -1.23 -5.03 22.34
CA LEU A 156 -1.81 -3.97 21.53
C LEU A 156 -2.40 -2.85 22.39
N ALA A 157 -3.00 -3.17 23.54
CA ALA A 157 -3.52 -2.17 24.46
C ALA A 157 -2.42 -1.21 24.97
N VAL A 158 -1.20 -1.73 25.23
CA VAL A 158 -0.04 -0.90 25.60
C VAL A 158 0.34 0.06 24.48
N VAL A 159 0.42 -0.44 23.23
CA VAL A 159 0.70 0.39 22.06
C VAL A 159 -0.37 1.46 21.87
N ALA A 160 -1.65 1.06 21.90
CA ALA A 160 -2.78 1.96 21.72
C ALA A 160 -2.78 3.08 22.77
N ALA A 161 -2.51 2.76 24.03
CA ALA A 161 -2.37 3.77 25.09
C ALA A 161 -1.21 4.74 24.81
N ARG A 162 -0.07 4.25 24.31
CA ARG A 162 1.08 5.10 23.95
C ARG A 162 0.79 6.02 22.77
N VAL A 163 0.16 5.49 21.71
CA VAL A 163 -0.27 6.27 20.54
C VAL A 163 -1.32 7.31 20.97
N GLY A 164 -2.30 6.91 21.78
CA GLY A 164 -3.39 7.77 22.23
C GLY A 164 -2.91 8.97 23.07
N ARG A 165 -1.83 8.83 23.84
CA ARG A 165 -1.24 9.94 24.62
C ARG A 165 -0.15 10.73 23.88
N SER A 166 0.08 10.43 22.61
CA SER A 166 1.15 11.04 21.84
C SER A 166 0.98 12.55 21.67
N ARG A 167 2.11 13.24 21.62
CA ARG A 167 2.19 14.66 21.31
C ARG A 167 2.98 14.86 20.03
N THR A 168 2.69 15.94 19.32
CA THR A 168 3.44 16.33 18.11
C THR A 168 4.93 16.53 18.37
N GLU A 169 5.31 16.86 19.61
CA GLU A 169 6.70 17.07 20.02
C GLU A 169 7.42 15.79 20.48
N ASP A 170 6.72 14.65 20.61
CA ASP A 170 7.31 13.39 21.09
C ASP A 170 8.39 12.85 20.13
N GLY A 171 8.55 13.46 18.94
CA GLY A 171 9.41 12.95 17.89
C GLY A 171 8.88 11.62 17.34
N ASP A 172 9.46 11.20 16.23
CA ASP A 172 8.93 10.10 15.41
C ASP A 172 8.91 8.72 16.05
N GLY A 173 9.41 8.58 17.28
CA GLY A 173 9.35 7.34 18.03
C GLY A 173 7.93 6.77 18.08
N VAL A 174 6.91 7.62 18.24
CA VAL A 174 5.51 7.16 18.31
C VAL A 174 5.07 6.47 17.02
N ALA A 175 5.59 6.89 15.87
CA ALA A 175 5.28 6.23 14.60
C ALA A 175 5.74 4.76 14.62
N PHE A 176 6.85 4.45 15.31
CA PHE A 176 7.31 3.08 15.53
C PHE A 176 6.42 2.27 16.49
N ALA A 177 5.80 2.92 17.47
CA ALA A 177 4.74 2.28 18.26
C ALA A 177 3.53 1.99 17.38
N ALA A 178 3.06 2.96 16.58
CA ALA A 178 1.91 2.80 15.71
C ALA A 178 2.09 1.64 14.72
N ILE A 179 3.21 1.60 13.97
CA ILE A 179 3.49 0.51 13.01
C ILE A 179 3.58 -0.86 13.70
N SER A 180 4.15 -0.91 14.91
CA SER A 180 4.20 -2.14 15.73
C SER A 180 2.81 -2.61 16.14
N GLY A 181 1.92 -1.68 16.48
CA GLY A 181 0.50 -1.96 16.71
C GLY A 181 -0.21 -2.50 15.46
N GLY A 182 0.10 -1.94 14.29
CA GLY A 182 -0.37 -2.48 13.01
C GLY A 182 0.06 -3.93 12.81
N SER A 183 1.33 -4.25 13.09
CA SER A 183 1.83 -5.62 13.01
C SER A 183 1.11 -6.57 13.99
N LEU A 184 0.85 -6.15 15.24
CA LEU A 184 0.08 -6.95 16.20
C LEU A 184 -1.34 -7.26 15.68
N VAL A 185 -2.00 -6.29 15.06
CA VAL A 185 -3.32 -6.45 14.44
C VAL A 185 -3.29 -7.41 13.25
N GLU A 186 -2.23 -7.36 12.44
CA GLU A 186 -2.04 -8.34 11.36
C GLU A 186 -1.81 -9.77 11.88
N GLN A 187 -1.23 -9.92 13.07
CA GLN A 187 -1.05 -11.21 13.76
C GLN A 187 -2.32 -11.68 14.49
N GLY A 188 -3.41 -10.90 14.49
CA GLY A 188 -4.71 -11.29 15.03
C GLY A 188 -5.15 -10.57 16.31
N ALA A 189 -4.42 -9.55 16.76
CA ALA A 189 -4.89 -8.69 17.85
C ALA A 189 -6.18 -7.94 17.45
N HIS A 190 -7.06 -7.70 18.41
CA HIS A 190 -8.33 -7.00 18.20
C HIS A 190 -8.07 -5.52 17.82
N PRO A 191 -8.46 -5.07 16.62
CA PRO A 191 -8.01 -3.78 16.06
C PRO A 191 -8.50 -2.52 16.79
N ARG A 192 -9.66 -2.60 17.48
CA ARG A 192 -10.39 -1.42 17.98
C ARG A 192 -9.59 -0.45 18.87
N PRO A 193 -8.82 -0.89 19.89
CA PRO A 193 -8.09 0.04 20.75
C PRO A 193 -7.12 0.92 19.97
N LEU A 194 -6.39 0.33 19.01
CA LEU A 194 -5.47 1.09 18.16
C LEU A 194 -6.21 1.94 17.14
N ALA A 195 -7.32 1.45 16.57
CA ALA A 195 -8.16 2.21 15.65
C ALA A 195 -8.70 3.51 16.29
N GLU A 196 -9.11 3.46 17.55
CA GLU A 196 -9.57 4.65 18.29
C GLU A 196 -8.43 5.65 18.50
N ALA A 197 -7.27 5.19 18.95
CA ALA A 197 -6.10 6.03 19.15
C ALA A 197 -5.61 6.67 17.83
N LEU A 198 -5.59 5.91 16.72
CA LEU A 198 -5.23 6.41 15.41
C LEU A 198 -6.26 7.40 14.88
N LEU A 199 -7.56 7.13 15.01
CA LEU A 199 -8.60 8.07 14.57
C LEU A 199 -8.50 9.43 15.27
N GLU A 200 -8.13 9.44 16.55
CA GLU A 200 -7.91 10.67 17.30
C GLU A 200 -6.67 11.45 16.81
N ARG A 201 -5.57 10.75 16.52
CA ARG A 201 -4.25 11.38 16.28
C ARG A 201 -3.94 11.64 14.82
N LEU A 202 -4.41 10.79 13.91
CA LEU A 202 -4.05 10.80 12.50
C LEU A 202 -4.39 12.12 11.80
N PRO A 203 -5.54 12.79 12.03
CA PRO A 203 -5.83 14.07 11.38
C PRO A 203 -4.74 15.13 11.66
N GLU A 204 -4.27 15.23 12.90
CA GLU A 204 -3.21 16.17 13.27
C GLU A 204 -1.87 15.82 12.62
N VAL A 205 -1.49 14.54 12.62
CA VAL A 205 -0.26 14.06 11.97
C VAL A 205 -0.26 14.42 10.47
N LEU A 206 -1.36 14.12 9.77
CA LEU A 206 -1.50 14.41 8.34
C LEU A 206 -1.47 15.92 8.06
N GLU A 207 -2.17 16.73 8.86
CA GLU A 207 -2.16 18.19 8.73
C GLU A 207 -0.75 18.78 8.93
N ARG A 208 0.00 18.28 9.91
CA ARG A 208 1.39 18.70 10.17
C ARG A 208 2.34 18.29 9.05
N ALA A 209 2.24 17.05 8.58
CA ALA A 209 3.01 16.56 7.44
C ALA A 209 2.76 17.42 6.19
N ARG A 210 1.49 17.76 5.91
CA ARG A 210 1.12 18.66 4.81
C ARG A 210 1.71 20.05 4.98
N ALA A 211 1.54 20.66 6.16
CA ALA A 211 2.04 22.01 6.43
C ALA A 211 3.56 22.10 6.27
N PHE A 212 4.30 21.04 6.65
CA PHE A 212 5.74 20.97 6.43
C PHE A 212 6.08 20.82 4.95
N ALA A 213 5.39 19.94 4.22
CA ALA A 213 5.59 19.74 2.79
C ALA A 213 5.33 21.03 1.98
N ASP A 214 4.34 21.84 2.38
CA ASP A 214 4.02 23.11 1.72
C ASP A 214 5.17 24.14 1.75
N ARG A 215 6.14 24.00 2.67
CA ARG A 215 7.35 24.85 2.71
C ARG A 215 8.30 24.61 1.52
N PHE A 216 8.20 23.45 0.88
CA PHE A 216 9.04 23.07 -0.26
C PHE A 216 8.35 23.33 -1.60
N ARG A 217 7.08 23.76 -1.58
CA ARG A 217 6.33 24.06 -2.80
C ARG A 217 6.99 25.24 -3.52
N PRO A 218 7.35 25.08 -4.80
CA PRO A 218 8.00 26.16 -5.54
C PRO A 218 7.06 27.35 -5.73
N THR A 219 7.54 28.56 -5.45
CA THR A 219 6.82 29.81 -5.73
C THR A 219 7.01 30.32 -7.15
N ALA A 220 8.14 30.01 -7.80
CA ALA A 220 8.41 30.28 -9.21
C ALA A 220 9.63 29.47 -9.70
N GLY A 221 9.53 28.84 -10.88
CA GLY A 221 10.53 27.89 -11.38
C GLY A 221 10.47 26.54 -10.66
N ASP A 222 11.13 25.52 -11.21
CA ASP A 222 11.34 24.24 -10.50
C ASP A 222 12.75 24.26 -9.88
N PRO A 223 12.90 24.70 -8.62
CA PRO A 223 14.20 24.71 -7.93
C PRO A 223 14.72 23.29 -7.69
N TRP A 224 13.89 22.28 -7.92
CA TRP A 224 14.22 20.87 -7.72
C TRP A 224 14.48 20.13 -9.05
N ALA A 225 14.46 20.85 -10.18
CA ALA A 225 14.83 20.29 -11.46
C ALA A 225 16.28 19.76 -11.42
N GLY A 226 16.44 18.46 -11.68
CA GLY A 226 17.75 17.80 -11.66
C GLY A 226 18.25 17.39 -10.27
N VAL A 227 17.41 17.44 -9.24
CA VAL A 227 17.74 16.80 -7.95
C VAL A 227 17.92 15.30 -8.17
N ASP A 228 19.04 14.78 -7.68
CA ASP A 228 19.33 13.35 -7.64
C ASP A 228 18.21 12.60 -6.88
N PRO A 229 17.47 11.68 -7.52
CA PRO A 229 16.42 10.90 -6.88
C PRO A 229 16.90 10.16 -5.63
N ALA A 230 18.17 9.77 -5.55
CA ALA A 230 18.74 9.10 -4.37
C ALA A 230 18.84 10.04 -3.14
N ARG A 231 18.71 11.35 -3.34
CA ARG A 231 18.71 12.37 -2.28
C ARG A 231 17.31 12.88 -1.94
N VAL A 232 16.26 12.32 -2.52
CA VAL A 232 14.87 12.68 -2.22
C VAL A 232 14.40 11.86 -1.01
N ILE A 233 13.97 12.53 0.06
CA ILE A 233 13.40 11.82 1.23
C ILE A 233 12.01 11.31 0.90
N THR A 234 11.19 12.16 0.29
CA THR A 234 9.81 11.85 -0.08
C THR A 234 9.32 12.81 -1.16
N GLU A 235 8.14 12.54 -1.70
CA GLU A 235 7.49 13.35 -2.71
C GLU A 235 6.05 13.68 -2.28
N VAL A 236 5.65 14.95 -2.48
CA VAL A 236 4.27 15.39 -2.23
C VAL A 236 3.78 16.21 -3.42
N ASP A 237 2.63 15.84 -3.99
CA ASP A 237 2.02 16.47 -5.19
C ASP A 237 2.91 16.46 -6.44
N GLY A 238 3.87 15.54 -6.55
CA GLY A 238 4.85 15.56 -7.65
C GLY A 238 6.08 16.42 -7.37
N PHE A 239 6.19 17.02 -6.19
CA PHE A 239 7.36 17.81 -5.79
C PHE A 239 8.30 16.97 -4.93
N PRO A 240 9.53 16.69 -5.39
CA PRO A 240 10.51 15.99 -4.57
C PRO A 240 10.96 16.89 -3.42
N ILE A 241 11.18 16.30 -2.24
CA ILE A 241 11.71 17.00 -1.07
C ILE A 241 13.15 16.51 -0.83
N PRO A 242 14.16 17.30 -1.23
CA PRO A 242 15.56 16.89 -1.09
C PRO A 242 15.97 16.83 0.38
N HIS A 243 16.81 15.85 0.71
CA HIS A 243 17.30 15.61 2.06
C HIS A 243 17.96 16.85 2.68
N GLU A 244 18.81 17.56 1.92
CA GLU A 244 19.50 18.77 2.41
C GLU A 244 18.52 19.89 2.76
N ALA A 245 17.49 20.09 1.93
CA ALA A 245 16.45 21.09 2.20
C ALA A 245 15.61 20.68 3.41
N PHE A 246 15.24 19.41 3.51
CA PHE A 246 14.50 18.86 4.65
C PHE A 246 15.25 19.07 5.97
N VAL A 247 16.54 18.70 6.03
CA VAL A 247 17.39 18.85 7.23
C VAL A 247 17.53 20.32 7.63
N ARG A 248 17.60 21.24 6.67
CA ARG A 248 17.66 22.68 6.93
C ARG A 248 16.37 23.22 7.56
N GLU A 249 15.21 22.72 7.11
CA GLU A 249 13.90 23.17 7.61
C GLU A 249 13.50 22.51 8.93
N LEU A 250 13.98 21.29 9.20
CA LEU A 250 13.58 20.49 10.36
C LEU A 250 13.70 21.23 11.72
N PRO A 251 14.74 22.03 12.02
CA PRO A 251 14.80 22.80 13.27
C PRO A 251 13.67 23.83 13.44
N HIS A 252 13.07 24.30 12.34
CA HIS A 252 12.02 25.32 12.36
C HIS A 252 10.61 24.73 12.53
N ASP A 253 10.43 23.45 12.22
CA ASP A 253 9.18 22.72 12.42
C ASP A 253 9.46 21.23 12.53
N ARG A 254 10.01 20.87 13.70
CA ARG A 254 10.40 19.50 13.97
C ARG A 254 9.19 18.57 13.86
N ALA A 255 8.06 18.92 14.49
CA ALA A 255 6.85 18.10 14.50
C ALA A 255 6.30 17.83 13.09
N GLY A 256 6.27 18.85 12.23
CA GLY A 256 5.85 18.70 10.83
C GLY A 256 6.81 17.84 10.02
N GLY A 257 8.11 18.08 10.14
CA GLY A 257 9.13 17.28 9.44
C GLY A 257 9.10 15.82 9.85
N CYS A 258 9.05 15.57 11.16
CA CYS A 258 8.80 14.28 11.78
C CYS A 258 7.57 13.56 11.18
N SER A 259 6.40 14.22 11.25
CA SER A 259 5.14 13.67 10.71
C SER A 259 5.23 13.30 9.23
N LEU A 260 5.98 14.08 8.43
CA LEU A 260 6.18 13.83 7.01
C LEU A 260 7.16 12.68 6.76
N ALA A 261 8.30 12.66 7.45
CA ALA A 261 9.34 11.63 7.27
C ALA A 261 8.87 10.22 7.66
N TYR A 262 7.91 10.13 8.60
CA TYR A 262 7.38 8.86 9.08
C TYR A 262 5.91 8.65 8.68
N LEU A 263 5.46 9.32 7.62
CA LEU A 263 4.08 9.28 7.16
C LEU A 263 3.63 7.84 6.89
N ARG A 264 4.47 7.02 6.24
CA ARG A 264 4.21 5.59 6.01
C ARG A 264 3.96 4.81 7.30
N GLN A 265 4.69 5.08 8.38
CA GLN A 265 4.55 4.40 9.67
C GLN A 265 3.24 4.75 10.39
N TRP A 266 2.57 5.83 9.99
CA TRP A 266 1.19 6.14 10.41
C TRP A 266 0.14 5.55 9.47
N VAL A 267 0.41 5.56 8.15
CA VAL A 267 -0.52 5.09 7.12
C VAL A 267 -0.74 3.58 7.17
N LEU A 268 0.34 2.79 7.24
CA LEU A 268 0.25 1.34 7.23
C LEU A 268 -0.56 0.75 8.41
N PRO A 269 -0.33 1.13 9.68
CA PRO A 269 -1.14 0.61 10.77
C PRO A 269 -2.60 1.08 10.68
N THR A 270 -2.85 2.30 10.18
CA THR A 270 -4.20 2.80 9.91
C THR A 270 -4.94 1.91 8.92
N THR A 271 -4.30 1.55 7.80
CA THR A 271 -4.85 0.60 6.84
C THR A 271 -5.10 -0.75 7.47
N ALA A 272 -4.15 -1.28 8.25
CA ALA A 272 -4.30 -2.58 8.92
C ALA A 272 -5.49 -2.62 9.88
N VAL A 273 -5.72 -1.56 10.69
CA VAL A 273 -6.83 -1.52 11.66
C VAL A 273 -8.18 -1.29 11.00
N PHE A 274 -8.30 -0.31 10.10
CA PHE A 274 -9.60 0.07 9.54
C PHE A 274 -10.13 -0.96 8.54
N THR A 275 -9.24 -1.70 7.86
CA THR A 275 -9.67 -2.82 7.01
C THR A 275 -10.16 -4.03 7.80
N ARG A 276 -9.92 -4.08 9.12
CA ARG A 276 -10.35 -5.17 10.02
C ARG A 276 -11.45 -4.75 11.01
N ASP A 277 -11.68 -3.46 11.21
CA ASP A 277 -12.78 -2.90 11.98
C ASP A 277 -13.63 -1.95 11.12
N LEU A 278 -14.63 -2.51 10.43
CA LEU A 278 -15.47 -1.77 9.49
C LEU A 278 -16.33 -0.69 10.16
N GLU A 279 -16.64 -0.83 11.45
CA GLU A 279 -17.33 0.21 12.20
C GLU A 279 -16.43 1.43 12.40
N MET A 280 -15.16 1.19 12.75
CA MET A 280 -14.17 2.25 12.86
C MET A 280 -13.83 2.88 11.51
N LEU A 281 -13.75 2.09 10.43
CA LEU A 281 -13.63 2.65 9.08
C LEU A 281 -14.84 3.54 8.73
N ALA A 282 -16.06 3.10 9.02
CA ALA A 282 -17.26 3.91 8.80
C ALA A 282 -17.25 5.20 9.65
N ARG A 283 -16.70 5.17 10.86
CA ARG A 283 -16.51 6.36 11.70
C ARG A 283 -15.47 7.30 11.09
N ALA A 284 -14.32 6.77 10.65
CA ALA A 284 -13.29 7.52 9.96
C ALA A 284 -13.84 8.23 8.71
N GLN A 285 -14.62 7.52 7.87
CA GLN A 285 -15.26 8.09 6.68
C GLN A 285 -16.20 9.27 6.94
N ARG A 286 -16.75 9.39 8.16
CA ARG A 286 -17.60 10.51 8.57
C ARG A 286 -16.82 11.66 9.22
N ASP A 287 -15.54 11.45 9.51
CA ASP A 287 -14.68 12.48 10.07
C ASP A 287 -14.20 13.41 8.94
N GLU A 288 -14.83 14.58 8.86
CA GLU A 288 -14.50 15.57 7.82
C GLU A 288 -13.09 16.12 7.94
N ARG A 289 -12.54 16.20 9.16
CA ARG A 289 -11.17 16.68 9.38
C ARG A 289 -10.18 15.67 8.81
N LEU A 290 -10.37 14.39 9.12
CA LEU A 290 -9.57 13.31 8.54
C LEU A 290 -9.70 13.28 7.01
N ALA A 291 -10.92 13.35 6.48
CA ALA A 291 -11.15 13.30 5.03
C ALA A 291 -10.42 14.44 4.29
N ARG A 292 -10.45 15.67 4.83
CA ARG A 292 -9.69 16.80 4.27
C ARG A 292 -8.19 16.56 4.35
N ALA A 293 -7.68 16.08 5.47
CA ALA A 293 -6.26 15.83 5.67
C ALA A 293 -5.73 14.72 4.74
N VAL A 294 -6.49 13.63 4.56
CA VAL A 294 -6.20 12.56 3.58
C VAL A 294 -6.18 13.12 2.17
N SER A 295 -7.21 13.89 1.76
CA SER A 295 -7.26 14.49 0.43
C SER A 295 -6.08 15.43 0.15
N ALA A 296 -5.55 16.12 1.17
CA ALA A 296 -4.42 17.04 1.03
C ALA A 296 -3.08 16.29 0.80
N LEU A 297 -3.02 15.00 1.12
CA LEU A 297 -1.83 14.15 0.98
C LEU A 297 -2.06 12.94 0.05
N ARG A 298 -3.09 12.98 -0.82
CA ARG A 298 -3.40 11.87 -1.73
C ARG A 298 -2.29 11.55 -2.74
N ARG A 299 -1.38 12.50 -2.99
CA ARG A 299 -0.19 12.35 -3.86
C ARG A 299 1.09 12.31 -3.02
N SER A 300 1.14 11.42 -2.04
CA SER A 300 2.32 11.16 -1.20
C SER A 300 2.32 9.71 -0.71
N GLU A 301 3.14 9.35 0.28
CA GLU A 301 3.08 8.05 0.95
C GLU A 301 1.73 7.74 1.62
N ALA A 302 0.88 8.75 1.85
CA ALA A 302 -0.48 8.57 2.36
C ALA A 302 -1.53 8.27 1.30
N HIS A 303 -1.14 8.09 0.03
CA HIS A 303 -2.07 7.85 -1.08
C HIS A 303 -3.03 6.67 -0.83
N TRP A 304 -2.62 5.63 -0.09
CA TRP A 304 -3.48 4.49 0.25
C TRP A 304 -4.66 4.84 1.17
N LEU A 305 -4.60 5.95 1.90
CA LEU A 305 -5.72 6.36 2.76
C LEU A 305 -6.91 6.86 1.92
N GLU A 306 -6.70 7.39 0.73
CA GLU A 306 -7.79 7.86 -0.14
C GLU A 306 -8.71 6.70 -0.59
N PRO A 307 -8.23 5.61 -1.22
CA PRO A 307 -9.08 4.47 -1.56
C PRO A 307 -9.68 3.81 -0.31
N LEU A 308 -8.95 3.77 0.81
CA LEU A 308 -9.50 3.25 2.06
C LEU A 308 -10.72 4.06 2.51
N MET A 309 -10.62 5.39 2.51
CA MET A 309 -11.71 6.30 2.87
C MET A 309 -12.84 6.30 1.83
N ALA A 310 -12.56 5.96 0.57
CA ALA A 310 -13.56 5.78 -0.48
C ALA A 310 -14.27 4.42 -0.46
N THR A 311 -13.87 3.49 0.42
CA THR A 311 -14.43 2.14 0.51
C THR A 311 -15.95 2.17 0.67
N GLN A 312 -16.68 1.45 -0.18
CA GLN A 312 -18.14 1.35 -0.06
C GLN A 312 -18.49 0.38 1.06
N LEU A 313 -19.19 0.83 2.10
CA LEU A 313 -19.66 0.00 3.22
C LEU A 313 -21.17 -0.16 3.16
N ALA A 314 -21.64 -1.34 2.73
CA ALA A 314 -23.05 -1.70 2.52
C ALA A 314 -23.88 -0.59 1.85
N ARG A 315 -23.38 -0.01 0.76
CA ARG A 315 -24.02 1.12 0.07
C ARG A 315 -25.01 0.63 -0.98
N PRO A 316 -26.16 1.31 -1.14
CA PRO A 316 -27.11 1.02 -2.21
C PRO A 316 -26.62 1.60 -3.54
N TRP A 317 -26.63 0.77 -4.58
CA TRP A 317 -26.28 1.11 -5.95
C TRP A 317 -27.39 0.66 -6.91
N ILE A 318 -27.45 1.26 -8.09
CA ILE A 318 -28.27 0.76 -9.19
C ILE A 318 -27.39 0.45 -10.39
N ALA A 319 -27.55 -0.74 -10.95
CA ALA A 319 -26.93 -1.15 -12.20
C ALA A 319 -27.97 -1.28 -13.31
N LEU A 320 -27.72 -0.62 -14.44
CA LEU A 320 -28.54 -0.63 -15.66
C LEU A 320 -27.88 -1.52 -16.72
N ASP A 321 -28.50 -2.65 -17.04
CA ASP A 321 -28.08 -3.60 -18.08
C ASP A 321 -28.89 -3.30 -19.35
N LEU A 322 -28.34 -2.47 -20.24
CA LEU A 322 -29.06 -1.99 -21.44
C LEU A 322 -29.29 -3.12 -22.44
N GLU A 323 -28.31 -4.02 -22.60
CA GLU A 323 -28.39 -5.13 -23.56
C GLU A 323 -29.49 -6.12 -23.18
N ALA A 324 -29.61 -6.45 -21.89
CA ALA A 324 -30.66 -7.34 -21.41
C ALA A 324 -31.99 -6.61 -21.10
N ASP A 325 -32.07 -5.29 -21.28
CA ASP A 325 -33.22 -4.45 -20.91
C ASP A 325 -33.62 -4.61 -19.42
N ARG A 326 -32.65 -4.67 -18.50
CA ARG A 326 -32.86 -4.91 -17.06
C ARG A 326 -32.19 -3.86 -16.19
N ALA A 327 -32.67 -3.76 -14.95
CA ALA A 327 -32.02 -2.95 -13.93
C ALA A 327 -32.07 -3.64 -12.57
N PHE A 328 -31.06 -3.40 -11.75
CA PHE A 328 -30.87 -4.06 -10.47
C PHE A 328 -30.57 -3.04 -9.39
N GLU A 329 -31.22 -3.21 -8.24
CA GLU A 329 -30.78 -2.61 -7.00
C GLU A 329 -29.74 -3.53 -6.36
N LEU A 330 -28.56 -2.97 -6.09
CA LEU A 330 -27.41 -3.67 -5.55
C LEU A 330 -27.06 -3.12 -4.16
N GLU A 331 -26.52 -3.98 -3.32
CA GLU A 331 -25.78 -3.62 -2.12
C GLU A 331 -24.30 -3.90 -2.41
N VAL A 332 -23.47 -2.86 -2.37
CA VAL A 332 -22.03 -2.94 -2.61
C VAL A 332 -21.31 -2.75 -1.28
N ASP A 333 -20.47 -3.71 -0.90
CA ASP A 333 -19.79 -3.74 0.39
C ASP A 333 -18.29 -4.08 0.26
N GLN A 334 -17.49 -3.39 1.07
CA GLN A 334 -16.04 -3.49 1.17
C GLN A 334 -15.28 -3.37 -0.17
N VAL A 335 -15.78 -2.52 -1.07
CA VAL A 335 -15.16 -2.24 -2.37
C VAL A 335 -14.39 -0.92 -2.29
N ALA A 336 -13.08 -0.95 -2.50
CA ALA A 336 -12.20 0.22 -2.37
C ALA A 336 -11.77 0.82 -3.71
N ALA A 337 -11.81 0.06 -4.80
CA ALA A 337 -11.44 0.52 -6.15
C ALA A 337 -12.49 0.19 -7.22
N ASN A 338 -12.48 0.96 -8.31
CA ASN A 338 -13.37 0.72 -9.45
C ASN A 338 -13.09 -0.60 -10.18
N ALA A 339 -11.84 -1.05 -10.19
CA ALA A 339 -11.49 -2.37 -10.71
C ALA A 339 -12.21 -3.50 -9.94
N GLU A 340 -12.23 -3.42 -8.61
CA GLU A 340 -12.98 -4.35 -7.75
C GLU A 340 -14.49 -4.21 -7.94
N LEU A 341 -14.99 -2.96 -8.01
CA LEU A 341 -16.40 -2.66 -8.26
C LEU A 341 -16.90 -3.33 -9.53
N ASN A 342 -16.16 -3.16 -10.63
CA ASN A 342 -16.46 -3.77 -11.92
C ASN A 342 -16.56 -5.30 -11.80
N ALA A 343 -15.55 -5.92 -11.17
CA ALA A 343 -15.50 -7.35 -10.96
C ALA A 343 -16.71 -7.87 -10.16
N VAL A 344 -17.02 -7.28 -9.00
CA VAL A 344 -18.11 -7.77 -8.14
C VAL A 344 -19.50 -7.47 -8.70
N VAL A 345 -19.70 -6.31 -9.34
CA VAL A 345 -20.98 -5.96 -9.99
C VAL A 345 -21.25 -6.89 -11.17
N SER A 346 -20.26 -7.11 -12.03
CA SER A 346 -20.39 -8.04 -13.17
C SER A 346 -20.81 -9.42 -12.69
N ALA A 347 -20.14 -9.93 -11.65
CA ALA A 347 -20.46 -11.23 -11.07
C ALA A 347 -21.89 -11.29 -10.51
N ALA A 348 -22.31 -10.24 -9.80
CA ALA A 348 -23.63 -10.15 -9.19
C ALA A 348 -24.76 -10.12 -10.22
N VAL A 349 -24.58 -9.38 -11.33
CA VAL A 349 -25.58 -9.23 -12.40
C VAL A 349 -25.64 -10.46 -13.31
N LEU A 350 -24.50 -11.09 -13.62
CA LEU A 350 -24.44 -12.30 -14.44
C LEU A 350 -24.94 -13.55 -13.72
N ALA A 351 -24.93 -13.57 -12.38
CA ALA A 351 -25.41 -14.71 -11.61
C ALA A 351 -26.91 -14.96 -11.90
N ARG A 352 -27.19 -15.97 -12.75
CA ARG A 352 -28.55 -16.36 -13.20
C ARG A 352 -29.55 -16.61 -12.06
N ARG A 353 -29.07 -16.86 -10.83
CA ARG A 353 -29.86 -16.85 -9.59
C ARG A 353 -28.99 -16.33 -8.45
N PRO A 354 -29.46 -15.38 -7.62
CA PRO A 354 -28.77 -15.01 -6.39
C PRO A 354 -28.77 -16.23 -5.45
N ARG A 355 -27.65 -16.95 -5.37
CA ARG A 355 -27.47 -17.96 -4.32
C ARG A 355 -27.16 -17.23 -3.03
N LYS A 356 -28.16 -17.16 -2.14
CA LYS A 356 -28.05 -16.55 -0.82
C LYS A 356 -26.81 -17.10 -0.10
N GLY A 357 -25.89 -16.23 0.29
CA GLY A 357 -24.75 -16.57 1.16
C GLY A 357 -23.52 -17.19 0.49
N ARG A 358 -23.35 -17.14 -0.84
CA ARG A 358 -22.06 -17.44 -1.48
C ARG A 358 -21.45 -16.18 -2.07
N SER A 359 -20.23 -15.87 -1.67
CA SER A 359 -19.39 -14.90 -2.35
C SER A 359 -19.26 -15.28 -3.83
N PRO A 360 -19.17 -14.30 -4.75
CA PRO A 360 -18.90 -14.59 -6.15
C PRO A 360 -17.66 -15.49 -6.29
N PRO A 361 -17.60 -16.37 -7.30
CA PRO A 361 -16.37 -17.11 -7.58
C PRO A 361 -15.21 -16.11 -7.73
N VAL A 362 -14.05 -16.46 -7.17
CA VAL A 362 -12.83 -15.62 -7.00
C VAL A 362 -12.22 -15.15 -8.34
N ASN A 363 -12.84 -15.43 -9.47
CA ASN A 363 -12.41 -14.97 -10.79
C ASN A 363 -13.64 -14.59 -11.62
N PRO A 364 -14.34 -13.49 -11.29
CA PRO A 364 -15.34 -12.97 -12.18
C PRO A 364 -14.59 -12.34 -13.36
N GLN A 365 -14.68 -12.96 -14.53
CA GLN A 365 -14.36 -12.25 -15.75
C GLN A 365 -15.24 -11.00 -15.78
N ALA A 366 -14.62 -9.82 -15.76
CA ALA A 366 -15.32 -8.56 -15.92
C ALA A 366 -15.98 -8.57 -17.30
N ALA A 367 -17.30 -8.64 -17.31
CA ALA A 367 -18.09 -8.84 -18.52
C ALA A 367 -18.69 -7.55 -19.07
N PHE A 368 -18.47 -6.43 -18.37
CA PHE A 368 -19.02 -5.14 -18.72
C PHE A 368 -17.96 -4.06 -18.56
N ASP A 369 -17.99 -3.08 -19.46
CA ASP A 369 -17.43 -1.77 -19.12
C ASP A 369 -18.47 -1.00 -18.28
N LEU A 370 -17.99 -0.29 -17.26
CA LEU A 370 -18.85 0.51 -16.39
C LEU A 370 -18.86 1.96 -16.86
N TYR A 371 -20.04 2.55 -16.87
CA TYR A 371 -20.26 3.95 -17.20
C TYR A 371 -21.10 4.64 -16.12
N THR A 372 -20.93 5.94 -16.00
CA THR A 372 -21.82 6.78 -15.19
C THR A 372 -23.17 6.94 -15.88
N ARG A 373 -24.20 7.37 -15.14
CA ARG A 373 -25.55 7.66 -15.70
C ARG A 373 -25.52 8.64 -16.88
N ALA A 374 -24.59 9.60 -16.88
CA ALA A 374 -24.46 10.59 -17.95
C ALA A 374 -24.10 9.97 -19.33
N ALA A 375 -23.59 8.74 -19.37
CA ALA A 375 -23.34 8.02 -20.61
C ALA A 375 -24.61 7.52 -21.32
N LEU A 376 -25.75 7.47 -20.62
CA LEU A 376 -26.96 6.80 -21.10
C LEU A 376 -27.46 7.30 -22.48
N PRO A 377 -27.52 8.62 -22.77
CA PRO A 377 -27.98 9.11 -24.08
C PRO A 377 -27.10 8.59 -25.24
N PHE A 378 -25.79 8.56 -25.05
CA PHE A 378 -24.83 8.07 -26.05
C PHE A 378 -24.99 6.57 -26.29
N LEU A 379 -25.06 5.79 -25.20
CA LEU A 379 -25.23 4.33 -25.29
C LEU A 379 -26.54 3.93 -25.98
N VAL A 380 -27.64 4.65 -25.69
CA VAL A 380 -28.95 4.40 -26.33
C VAL A 380 -28.93 4.80 -27.81
N ALA A 381 -28.24 5.89 -28.16
CA ALA A 381 -28.09 6.33 -29.54
C ALA A 381 -27.08 5.49 -30.35
N GLY A 382 -26.32 4.61 -29.69
CA GLY A 382 -25.21 3.88 -30.32
C GLY A 382 -24.03 4.79 -30.67
N GLU A 383 -23.90 5.94 -30.00
CA GLU A 383 -22.85 6.92 -30.21
C GLU A 383 -21.61 6.64 -29.34
N PRO A 384 -20.42 7.11 -29.75
CA PRO A 384 -19.23 7.02 -28.92
C PRO A 384 -19.42 7.75 -27.58
N VAL A 385 -19.22 7.03 -26.47
CA VAL A 385 -19.31 7.61 -25.12
C VAL A 385 -18.06 8.44 -24.81
N PRO A 386 -18.20 9.72 -24.40
CA PRO A 386 -17.09 10.54 -23.94
C PRO A 386 -16.28 9.88 -22.80
N PRO A 387 -14.93 9.99 -22.80
CA PRO A 387 -14.09 9.33 -21.79
C PRO A 387 -14.47 9.66 -20.34
N GLU A 388 -14.89 10.88 -20.06
CA GLU A 388 -15.29 11.36 -18.73
C GLU A 388 -16.55 10.69 -18.17
N HIS A 389 -17.35 10.03 -19.02
CA HIS A 389 -18.52 9.25 -18.58
C HIS A 389 -18.19 7.78 -18.38
N ARG A 390 -16.98 7.33 -18.73
CA ARG A 390 -16.49 5.99 -18.43
C ARG A 390 -15.97 5.93 -17.00
N VAL A 391 -16.30 4.87 -16.28
CA VAL A 391 -15.75 4.63 -14.95
C VAL A 391 -14.35 4.06 -15.13
N SER A 392 -13.33 4.88 -14.83
CA SER A 392 -11.93 4.45 -14.88
C SER A 392 -11.68 3.29 -13.92
N LEU A 393 -10.99 2.24 -14.36
CA LEU A 393 -10.61 1.11 -13.50
C LEU A 393 -9.66 1.50 -12.38
N ASP A 394 -8.80 2.49 -12.65
CA ASP A 394 -7.81 3.01 -11.70
C ASP A 394 -8.42 4.04 -10.73
N GLY A 395 -9.72 4.34 -10.90
CA GLY A 395 -10.44 5.29 -10.05
C GLY A 395 -11.03 4.65 -8.80
N LEU A 396 -11.74 5.48 -8.05
CA LEU A 396 -12.41 5.13 -6.81
C LEU A 396 -13.92 4.98 -7.02
N PRO A 397 -14.62 4.13 -6.24
CA PRO A 397 -16.08 4.02 -6.32
C PRO A 397 -16.81 5.34 -6.06
N THR A 398 -16.18 6.25 -5.31
CA THR A 398 -16.72 7.59 -5.04
C THR A 398 -16.71 8.51 -6.26
N ASP A 399 -15.96 8.20 -7.31
CA ASP A 399 -15.90 8.97 -8.56
C ASP A 399 -17.19 8.86 -9.37
N VAL A 400 -17.99 7.80 -9.17
CA VAL A 400 -19.29 7.62 -9.80
C VAL A 400 -20.34 8.47 -9.08
N PRO A 401 -20.81 9.62 -9.57
CA PRO A 401 -21.62 10.55 -8.76
C PRO A 401 -22.84 9.88 -8.11
N ALA A 402 -23.11 10.26 -6.86
CA ALA A 402 -24.37 9.92 -6.21
C ALA A 402 -25.47 10.89 -6.69
N ASP A 403 -26.66 10.38 -6.94
CA ASP A 403 -27.82 11.22 -7.22
C ASP A 403 -28.42 11.81 -5.91
N ASP A 404 -29.49 12.60 -6.04
CA ASP A 404 -30.16 13.29 -4.92
C ASP A 404 -30.67 12.35 -3.82
N ASP A 405 -30.92 11.08 -4.15
CA ASP A 405 -31.34 10.04 -3.19
C ASP A 405 -30.16 9.31 -2.53
N GLY A 406 -28.93 9.78 -2.76
CA GLY A 406 -27.70 9.23 -2.23
C GLY A 406 -27.26 7.91 -2.88
N ARG A 407 -28.00 7.40 -3.88
CA ARG A 407 -27.63 6.19 -4.61
C ARG A 407 -26.71 6.52 -5.77
N ARG A 408 -25.75 5.64 -6.04
CA ARG A 408 -24.89 5.74 -7.23
C ARG A 408 -25.46 4.85 -8.32
N ARG A 409 -25.44 5.35 -9.56
CA ARG A 409 -26.02 4.69 -10.73
C ARG A 409 -24.94 4.42 -11.76
N ILE A 410 -24.82 3.14 -12.14
CA ILE A 410 -23.89 2.67 -13.17
C ILE A 410 -24.65 2.06 -14.33
N VAL A 411 -24.16 2.29 -15.54
CA VAL A 411 -24.63 1.65 -16.77
C VAL A 411 -23.62 0.59 -17.16
N LEU A 412 -24.10 -0.62 -17.42
CA LEU A 412 -23.32 -1.74 -17.91
C LEU A 412 -23.32 -1.66 -19.43
N GLY A 413 -22.18 -1.35 -20.03
CA GLY A 413 -22.02 -1.36 -21.47
C GLY A 413 -21.34 -2.64 -21.96
N PRO A 414 -21.27 -2.81 -23.29
CA PRO A 414 -20.62 -3.98 -23.90
C PRO A 414 -19.17 -4.08 -23.45
N ALA A 415 -18.69 -5.29 -23.16
CA ALA A 415 -17.28 -5.51 -22.87
C ALA A 415 -16.43 -5.17 -24.10
N THR A 416 -15.65 -4.10 -24.03
CA THR A 416 -14.66 -3.80 -25.07
C THR A 416 -13.39 -4.65 -24.94
N VAL A 417 -13.15 -5.23 -23.76
CA VAL A 417 -11.98 -6.06 -23.49
C VAL A 417 -12.39 -7.26 -22.62
N HIS A 418 -12.06 -8.48 -23.06
CA HIS A 418 -12.13 -9.66 -22.20
C HIS A 418 -11.06 -9.56 -21.11
N ARG A 419 -11.48 -9.30 -19.87
CA ARG A 419 -10.58 -9.18 -18.72
C ARG A 419 -10.76 -10.37 -17.81
N ALA A 420 -9.70 -11.14 -17.61
CA ALA A 420 -9.60 -12.03 -16.46
C ALA A 420 -9.08 -11.20 -15.29
N TRP A 421 -9.86 -11.08 -14.22
CA TRP A 421 -9.40 -10.38 -13.03
C TRP A 421 -8.51 -11.35 -12.23
N VAL A 422 -7.19 -11.13 -12.32
CA VAL A 422 -6.18 -11.93 -11.59
C VAL A 422 -5.65 -11.18 -10.35
N GLY A 423 -6.21 -9.99 -10.07
CA GLY A 423 -5.78 -9.15 -8.96
C GLY A 423 -6.18 -9.71 -7.61
N SER A 424 -5.29 -9.59 -6.62
CA SER A 424 -5.74 -9.57 -5.23
C SER A 424 -6.52 -8.27 -4.98
N PRO A 425 -7.47 -8.25 -4.03
CA PRO A 425 -8.09 -7.00 -3.58
C PRO A 425 -7.03 -5.95 -3.23
N VAL A 426 -7.36 -4.67 -3.46
CA VAL A 426 -6.52 -3.51 -3.08
C VAL A 426 -6.11 -3.61 -1.62
N PHE A 427 -7.05 -3.99 -0.76
CA PHE A 427 -6.80 -4.32 0.63
C PHE A 427 -7.16 -5.78 0.89
N SER A 428 -6.15 -6.62 1.09
CA SER A 428 -6.32 -8.07 1.27
C SER A 428 -7.18 -8.47 2.48
N ALA A 429 -7.36 -7.58 3.46
CA ALA A 429 -8.23 -7.79 4.62
C ALA A 429 -9.72 -7.53 4.32
N LEU A 430 -10.02 -6.69 3.32
CA LEU A 430 -11.40 -6.46 2.88
C LEU A 430 -11.94 -7.67 2.10
N ARG A 431 -13.26 -7.77 2.05
CA ARG A 431 -13.99 -8.80 1.29
C ARG A 431 -14.94 -8.13 0.29
N PRO A 432 -14.42 -7.58 -0.83
CA PRO A 432 -15.24 -6.91 -1.82
C PRO A 432 -16.42 -7.77 -2.24
N SER A 433 -17.63 -7.22 -2.21
CA SER A 433 -18.83 -7.92 -2.63
C SER A 433 -19.88 -6.99 -3.20
N ALA A 434 -20.70 -7.54 -4.10
CA ALA A 434 -21.93 -6.91 -4.54
C ALA A 434 -23.03 -7.96 -4.54
N ARG A 435 -24.21 -7.58 -4.04
CA ARG A 435 -25.38 -8.45 -3.95
C ARG A 435 -26.57 -7.78 -4.61
N VAL A 436 -27.22 -8.49 -5.53
CA VAL A 436 -28.53 -8.06 -6.05
C VAL A 436 -29.54 -8.15 -4.91
N VAL A 437 -30.06 -6.99 -4.49
CA VAL A 437 -31.16 -6.89 -3.53
C VAL A 437 -32.46 -7.27 -4.23
N ARG A 438 -32.71 -6.69 -5.41
CA ARG A 438 -33.85 -7.01 -6.28
C ARG A 438 -33.60 -6.55 -7.71
N ALA A 439 -34.32 -7.16 -8.65
CA ALA A 439 -34.50 -6.59 -9.98
C ALA A 439 -35.56 -5.48 -9.92
N LEU A 440 -35.33 -4.38 -10.61
CA LEU A 440 -36.29 -3.29 -10.75
C LEU A 440 -37.35 -3.66 -11.77
N ARG A 441 -38.59 -3.23 -11.54
CA ARG A 441 -39.68 -3.40 -12.51
C ARG A 441 -39.44 -2.48 -13.70
N LYS A 442 -39.99 -2.83 -14.86
CA LYS A 442 -39.93 -2.01 -16.08
C LYS A 442 -40.27 -0.52 -15.82
N ARG A 443 -41.37 -0.25 -15.11
CA ARG A 443 -41.77 1.14 -14.76
C ARG A 443 -40.77 1.88 -13.88
N GLU A 444 -40.04 1.17 -13.01
CA GLU A 444 -39.01 1.80 -12.17
C GLU A 444 -37.76 2.09 -12.99
N ARG A 445 -37.37 1.15 -13.85
CA ARG A 445 -36.27 1.31 -14.80
C ARG A 445 -36.54 2.47 -15.76
N ASP A 446 -37.73 2.55 -16.35
CA ASP A 446 -38.09 3.59 -17.32
C ASP A 446 -38.11 5.02 -16.71
N ARG A 447 -38.01 5.14 -15.38
CA ARG A 447 -37.88 6.43 -14.68
C ARG A 447 -36.42 6.83 -14.42
N LEU A 448 -35.49 5.89 -14.55
CA LEU A 448 -34.05 6.12 -14.40
C LEU A 448 -33.51 6.71 -15.70
#